data_AF-A0A535AUS7-F1
#
_entry.id   AF-A0A535AUS7-F1
#
_cell.length_a   1.000
_cell.length_b   1.000
_cell.length_c   1.000
_cell.angle_alpha   90.00
_cell.angle_beta   90.00
_cell.angle_gamma   90.00
#
_symmetry.space_group_name_H-M   'P 1'
#
loop_
_entity.id
_entity.type
_entity.pdbx_description
1 polymer ?
#
loop_
_entity_poly.entity_id
_entity_poly.type
_entity_poly.pdbx_seq_one_letter_code
_entity_poly.pdbx_strand_id
1 'polypeptide(L)'
;MKVRAPGRRSSGPLQPSQSTETVPAHEGNPPEAVVDAAERLSPAVREGARPAFYALGRGGWRDYITLLHPPYTLWHLSYVVLGAALSPALRYDRLAATLLAFFLAVGVAAHALDELNGRPLQTRIPRFALAALGVGGLVGAIIIGIAGAILASPWLLVFVAFGAFIAPAYNLEWFRGRFHSDFWFAVAWGVFPFLTAYYASAGRLEPSAVLGAVAVFALSLAQRVLSRRVRAIRRQVRSIEGSVVYADGTMEDIGRAWALAADERALLLLACSTSGLSLAALLARV
;
A
#
# COMPACT_ATOMS: atom_id res chain seq x y z
N MET A 1 39.35 65.09 -8.40
CA MET A 1 40.76 65.18 -7.98
C MET A 1 40.86 64.77 -6.52
N LYS A 2 41.80 63.87 -6.18
CA LYS A 2 41.99 63.18 -4.88
C LYS A 2 42.04 64.12 -3.67
N VAL A 3 41.51 63.69 -2.52
CA VAL A 3 42.10 63.95 -1.19
C VAL A 3 42.01 62.70 -0.31
N ARG A 4 43.02 62.57 0.54
CA ARG A 4 43.63 61.40 1.20
C ARG A 4 43.00 61.11 2.57
N ALA A 5 43.08 59.84 3.00
CA ALA A 5 42.76 59.36 4.36
C ALA A 5 43.70 59.93 5.45
N PRO A 6 43.40 59.74 6.76
CA PRO A 6 44.07 58.64 7.46
C PRO A 6 43.21 57.94 8.56
N GLY A 7 43.58 56.70 8.89
CA GLY A 7 42.78 55.77 9.68
C GLY A 7 42.94 55.84 11.21
N ARG A 8 42.23 54.93 11.90
CA ARG A 8 42.49 54.54 13.29
C ARG A 8 41.81 53.20 13.64
N ARG A 9 42.66 52.27 14.12
CA ARG A 9 42.54 51.30 15.24
C ARG A 9 41.41 50.26 15.27
N SER A 10 41.86 49.00 15.27
CA SER A 10 41.15 47.79 15.69
C SER A 10 41.07 47.65 17.22
N SER A 11 39.94 47.15 17.75
CA SER A 11 39.90 46.27 18.94
C SER A 11 38.50 45.65 19.12
N GLY A 12 38.41 44.32 18.90
CA GLY A 12 37.52 43.37 19.59
C GLY A 12 36.02 43.40 19.31
N PRO A 13 35.40 42.28 18.84
CA PRO A 13 33.95 42.11 18.91
C PRO A 13 33.52 41.89 20.37
N LEU A 14 32.53 42.68 20.81
CA LEU A 14 31.82 42.53 22.08
C LEU A 14 31.11 41.16 22.12
N GLN A 15 31.37 40.38 23.17
CA GLN A 15 30.63 39.15 23.47
C GLN A 15 29.16 39.46 23.77
N PRO A 16 28.20 38.68 23.24
CA PRO A 16 26.80 38.80 23.64
C PRO A 16 26.57 38.15 25.01
N SER A 17 26.00 38.91 25.95
CA SER A 17 25.47 38.41 27.20
C SER A 17 24.35 37.41 26.94
N GLN A 18 24.54 36.16 27.37
CA GLN A 18 23.51 35.13 27.38
C GLN A 18 22.49 35.47 28.48
N SER A 19 21.28 35.87 28.10
CA SER A 19 20.10 35.79 28.97
C SER A 19 19.30 34.57 28.54
N THR A 20 19.63 33.44 29.16
CA THR A 20 18.91 32.18 29.07
C THR A 20 17.58 32.32 29.80
N GLU A 21 16.51 32.64 29.08
CA GLU A 21 15.16 32.54 29.62
C GLU A 21 14.75 31.06 29.58
N THR A 22 15.04 30.35 30.67
CA THR A 22 14.61 28.98 30.90
C THR A 22 13.10 28.95 31.10
N VAL A 23 12.37 28.49 30.09
CA VAL A 23 10.97 28.06 30.23
C VAL A 23 10.96 26.85 31.18
N PRO A 24 10.25 26.88 32.33
CA PRO A 24 10.18 25.73 33.21
C PRO A 24 9.40 24.60 32.54
N ALA A 25 9.99 23.40 32.56
CA ALA A 25 9.33 22.18 32.15
C ALA A 25 8.13 21.92 33.08
N HIS A 26 6.91 21.99 32.54
CA HIS A 26 5.71 21.51 33.21
C HIS A 26 5.76 19.97 33.26
N GLU A 27 6.45 19.41 34.25
CA GLU A 27 6.19 18.06 34.78
C GLU A 27 4.91 18.13 35.62
N GLY A 28 3.78 18.23 34.94
CA GLY A 28 2.45 18.15 35.54
C GLY A 28 1.65 17.08 34.81
N ASN A 29 1.15 16.10 35.55
CA ASN A 29 0.13 15.18 35.06
C ASN A 29 -0.96 16.01 34.35
N PRO A 30 -1.44 15.62 33.15
CA PRO A 30 -2.43 16.42 32.43
C PRO A 30 -3.62 16.74 33.35
N PRO A 31 -4.18 17.97 33.27
CA PRO A 31 -5.26 18.38 34.14
C PRO A 31 -6.40 17.37 34.07
N GLU A 32 -6.98 17.03 35.22
CA GLU A 32 -8.02 16.01 35.39
C GLU A 32 -9.13 16.11 34.33
N ALA A 33 -9.49 17.33 33.92
CA ALA A 33 -10.46 17.59 32.85
C ALA A 33 -10.07 17.02 31.47
N VAL A 34 -8.79 16.92 31.13
CA VAL A 34 -8.27 16.32 29.89
C VAL A 34 -8.25 14.80 29.97
N VAL A 35 -7.98 14.25 31.17
CA VAL A 35 -8.10 12.81 31.44
C VAL A 35 -9.56 12.39 31.34
N ASP A 36 -10.45 13.15 31.99
CA ASP A 36 -11.89 12.92 32.04
C ASP A 36 -12.54 13.09 30.65
N ALA A 37 -12.11 14.05 29.83
CA ALA A 37 -12.55 14.15 28.43
C ALA A 37 -12.04 13.00 27.53
N ALA A 38 -10.84 12.46 27.79
CA ALA A 38 -10.28 11.32 27.07
C ALA A 38 -10.93 9.98 27.47
N GLU A 39 -11.45 9.91 28.70
CA GLU A 39 -12.15 8.77 29.29
C GLU A 39 -13.65 8.78 28.96
N ARG A 40 -14.24 9.97 28.77
CA ARG A 40 -15.62 10.18 28.28
C ARG A 40 -15.83 9.93 26.79
N LEU A 41 -14.77 9.67 26.01
CA LEU A 41 -14.92 9.09 24.67
C LEU A 41 -15.52 7.69 24.83
N SER A 42 -16.79 7.55 24.45
CA SER A 42 -17.54 6.30 24.58
C SER A 42 -16.73 5.11 24.04
N PRO A 43 -16.76 3.94 24.69
CA PRO A 43 -16.13 2.71 24.17
C PRO A 43 -16.49 2.44 22.70
N ALA A 44 -17.69 2.85 22.27
CA ALA A 44 -18.18 2.80 20.90
C ALA A 44 -17.29 3.52 19.86
N VAL A 45 -16.59 4.61 20.23
CA VAL A 45 -15.67 5.33 19.33
C VAL A 45 -14.37 4.53 19.11
N ARG A 46 -13.94 3.77 20.11
CA ARG A 46 -12.76 2.87 20.03
C ARG A 46 -13.09 1.52 19.40
N GLU A 47 -14.32 1.03 19.56
CA GLU A 47 -14.80 -0.23 18.97
C GLU A 47 -15.26 -0.10 17.51
N GLY A 48 -15.54 1.12 17.02
CA GLY A 48 -16.10 1.37 15.67
C GLY A 48 -15.09 1.72 14.56
N ALA A 49 -13.82 1.98 14.88
CA ALA A 49 -12.82 2.41 13.89
C ALA A 49 -12.30 1.23 13.05
N ARG A 50 -12.97 0.95 11.93
CA ARG A 50 -12.55 -0.08 10.97
C ARG A 50 -11.14 0.22 10.42
N PRO A 51 -10.27 -0.81 10.30
CA PRO A 51 -8.88 -0.63 9.86
C PRO A 51 -8.75 -0.22 8.39
N ALA A 52 -9.83 -0.38 7.60
CA ALA A 52 -9.95 0.06 6.22
C ALA A 52 -11.43 0.27 5.84
N PHE A 53 -11.69 0.98 4.73
CA PHE A 53 -13.05 1.31 4.28
C PHE A 53 -13.92 0.09 3.91
N TYR A 54 -13.31 -0.99 3.43
CA TYR A 54 -14.00 -2.25 3.07
C TYR A 54 -13.97 -3.29 4.20
N ALA A 55 -13.34 -3.00 5.34
CA ALA A 55 -13.28 -3.96 6.44
C ALA A 55 -14.67 -4.19 7.03
N LEU A 56 -15.01 -5.45 7.28
CA LEU A 56 -16.26 -5.84 7.92
C LEU A 56 -16.13 -5.81 9.44
N GLY A 57 -17.24 -6.00 10.16
CA GLY A 57 -17.20 -6.20 11.61
C GLY A 57 -16.31 -7.40 11.97
N ARG A 58 -15.47 -7.26 13.01
CA ARG A 58 -14.46 -8.27 13.37
C ARG A 58 -15.08 -9.63 13.71
N GLY A 59 -14.34 -10.70 13.43
CA GLY A 59 -14.64 -12.08 13.82
C GLY A 59 -15.42 -12.90 12.80
N GLY A 60 -15.21 -14.22 12.85
CA GLY A 60 -15.88 -15.20 12.00
C GLY A 60 -15.43 -15.11 10.54
N TRP A 61 -16.33 -15.45 9.60
CA TRP A 61 -16.09 -15.39 8.16
C TRP A 61 -15.73 -13.98 7.65
N ARG A 62 -16.16 -12.93 8.35
CA ARG A 62 -15.92 -11.52 8.00
C ARG A 62 -14.45 -11.14 8.04
N ASP A 63 -13.68 -11.77 8.93
CA ASP A 63 -12.24 -11.57 8.99
C ASP A 63 -11.55 -12.13 7.74
N TYR A 64 -12.05 -13.23 7.16
CA TYR A 64 -11.50 -13.81 5.94
C TYR A 64 -11.79 -12.94 4.71
N ILE A 65 -12.96 -12.29 4.66
CA ILE A 65 -13.23 -11.28 3.62
C ILE A 65 -12.34 -10.05 3.80
N THR A 66 -12.17 -9.58 5.04
CA THR A 66 -11.28 -8.45 5.31
C THR A 66 -9.84 -8.79 4.96
N LEU A 67 -9.39 -10.01 5.29
CA LEU A 67 -8.09 -10.57 4.93
C LEU A 67 -7.90 -10.63 3.41
N LEU A 68 -8.92 -11.03 2.66
CA LEU A 68 -8.86 -11.08 1.19
C LEU A 68 -8.60 -9.70 0.56
N HIS A 69 -8.82 -8.61 1.28
CA HIS A 69 -8.54 -7.26 0.79
C HIS A 69 -9.20 -6.97 -0.57
N PRO A 70 -10.51 -7.24 -0.77
CA PRO A 70 -11.09 -7.45 -2.10
C PRO A 70 -10.82 -6.37 -3.16
N PRO A 71 -10.96 -5.05 -2.87
CA PRO A 71 -10.71 -4.03 -3.90
C PRO A 71 -9.26 -4.01 -4.36
N TYR A 72 -8.31 -4.31 -3.47
CA TYR A 72 -6.88 -4.35 -3.81
C TYR A 72 -6.47 -5.68 -4.45
N THR A 73 -7.03 -6.81 -4.01
CA THR A 73 -6.82 -8.09 -4.69
C THR A 73 -7.29 -8.02 -6.12
N LEU A 74 -8.50 -7.50 -6.34
CA LEU A 74 -9.04 -7.34 -7.68
C LEU A 74 -8.17 -6.42 -8.54
N TRP A 75 -7.66 -5.33 -7.96
CA TRP A 75 -6.72 -4.44 -8.62
C TRP A 75 -5.42 -5.16 -9.02
N HIS A 76 -4.78 -5.91 -8.13
CA HIS A 76 -3.54 -6.61 -8.49
C HIS A 76 -3.77 -7.72 -9.52
N LEU A 77 -4.91 -8.42 -9.45
CA LEU A 77 -5.30 -9.38 -10.48
C LEU A 77 -5.60 -8.70 -11.83
N SER A 78 -6.08 -7.46 -11.84
CA SER A 78 -6.30 -6.74 -13.09
C SER A 78 -4.99 -6.49 -13.83
N TYR A 79 -3.86 -6.33 -13.13
CA TYR A 79 -2.54 -6.25 -13.79
C TYR A 79 -2.14 -7.55 -14.49
N VAL A 80 -2.53 -8.72 -13.97
CA VAL A 80 -2.35 -10.02 -14.66
C VAL A 80 -3.16 -10.03 -15.94
N VAL A 81 -4.44 -9.65 -15.87
CA VAL A 81 -5.32 -9.57 -17.05
C VAL A 81 -4.75 -8.61 -18.10
N LEU A 82 -4.35 -7.41 -17.69
CA LEU A 82 -3.79 -6.41 -18.59
C LEU A 82 -2.48 -6.88 -19.22
N GLY A 83 -1.61 -7.56 -18.47
CA GLY A 83 -0.37 -8.14 -18.98
C GLY A 83 -0.60 -9.16 -20.09
N ALA A 84 -1.52 -10.10 -19.88
CA ALA A 84 -1.90 -11.06 -20.91
C ALA A 84 -2.57 -10.38 -22.11
N ALA A 85 -3.47 -9.42 -21.87
CA ALA A 85 -4.21 -8.71 -22.90
C ALA A 85 -3.32 -7.80 -23.77
N LEU A 86 -2.20 -7.28 -23.26
CA LEU A 86 -1.24 -6.48 -24.03
C LEU A 86 -0.14 -7.32 -24.71
N SER A 87 -0.09 -8.62 -24.45
CA SER A 87 0.89 -9.52 -25.06
C SER A 87 0.60 -9.75 -26.55
N PRO A 88 1.58 -9.97 -27.43
CA PRO A 88 1.34 -10.19 -28.87
C PRO A 88 0.47 -11.43 -29.16
N ALA A 89 0.43 -12.42 -28.26
CA ALA A 89 -0.40 -13.61 -28.40
C ALA A 89 -1.11 -13.92 -27.09
N LEU A 90 -2.44 -13.81 -27.09
CA LEU A 90 -3.26 -14.11 -25.91
C LEU A 90 -3.50 -15.62 -25.80
N ARG A 91 -3.22 -16.17 -24.62
CA ARG A 91 -3.40 -17.60 -24.32
C ARG A 91 -4.24 -17.77 -23.06
N TYR A 92 -5.49 -18.16 -23.23
CA TYR A 92 -6.49 -18.23 -22.15
C TYR A 92 -6.13 -19.26 -21.07
N ASP A 93 -5.55 -20.40 -21.46
CA ASP A 93 -5.00 -21.42 -20.56
C ASP A 93 -3.95 -20.81 -19.61
N ARG A 94 -3.04 -20.00 -20.16
CA ARG A 94 -1.98 -19.34 -19.41
C ARG A 94 -2.49 -18.18 -18.58
N LEU A 95 -3.48 -17.43 -19.07
CA LEU A 95 -4.15 -16.38 -18.30
C LEU A 95 -4.86 -16.97 -17.08
N ALA A 96 -5.63 -18.04 -17.24
CA ALA A 96 -6.31 -18.71 -16.12
C ALA A 96 -5.31 -19.22 -15.07
N ALA A 97 -4.22 -19.87 -15.51
CA ALA A 97 -3.18 -20.34 -14.61
C ALA A 97 -2.47 -19.20 -13.87
N THR A 98 -2.13 -18.11 -14.56
CA THR A 98 -1.49 -16.95 -13.92
C THR A 98 -2.43 -16.22 -12.97
N LEU A 99 -3.71 -16.07 -13.30
CA LEU A 99 -4.72 -15.53 -12.38
C LEU A 99 -4.83 -16.37 -11.11
N LEU A 100 -4.91 -17.69 -11.23
CA LEU A 100 -4.96 -18.59 -10.08
C LEU A 100 -3.68 -18.49 -9.23
N ALA A 101 -2.51 -18.50 -9.86
CA ALA A 101 -1.23 -18.37 -9.16
C ALA A 101 -1.12 -17.05 -8.41
N PHE A 102 -1.47 -15.93 -9.04
CA PHE A 102 -1.45 -14.62 -8.37
C PHE A 102 -2.56 -14.49 -7.33
N PHE A 103 -3.75 -15.05 -7.53
CA PHE A 103 -4.76 -15.06 -6.48
C PHE A 103 -4.25 -15.77 -5.21
N LEU A 104 -3.62 -16.94 -5.37
CA LEU A 104 -3.03 -17.68 -4.26
C LEU A 104 -1.84 -16.93 -3.63
N ALA A 105 -0.97 -16.31 -4.43
CA ALA A 105 0.20 -15.61 -3.94
C ALA A 105 -0.13 -14.24 -3.32
N VAL A 106 -0.80 -13.34 -4.04
CA VAL A 106 -1.08 -11.97 -3.57
C VAL A 106 -2.43 -11.85 -2.85
N GLY A 107 -3.46 -12.57 -3.30
CA GLY A 107 -4.80 -12.49 -2.71
C GLY A 107 -4.94 -13.27 -1.40
N VAL A 108 -4.19 -14.36 -1.23
CA VAL A 108 -4.24 -15.22 -0.04
C VAL A 108 -2.94 -15.16 0.75
N ALA A 109 -1.82 -15.59 0.16
CA ALA A 109 -0.59 -15.80 0.91
C ALA A 109 -0.02 -14.50 1.46
N ALA A 110 0.15 -13.48 0.61
CA ALA A 110 0.67 -12.18 1.02
C ALA A 110 -0.14 -11.56 2.16
N HIS A 111 -1.46 -11.52 2.03
CA HIS A 111 -2.33 -10.98 3.09
C HIS A 111 -2.26 -11.80 4.38
N ALA A 112 -2.21 -13.14 4.29
CA ALA A 112 -2.08 -13.98 5.47
C ALA A 112 -0.73 -13.80 6.17
N LEU A 113 0.36 -13.65 5.41
CA LEU A 113 1.70 -13.39 5.94
C LEU A 113 1.81 -11.99 6.55
N ASP A 114 1.25 -10.97 5.91
CA ASP A 114 1.20 -9.59 6.41
C ASP A 114 0.37 -9.53 7.71
N GLU A 115 -0.79 -10.20 7.72
CA GLU A 115 -1.63 -10.26 8.92
C GLU A 115 -0.98 -11.08 10.06
N LEU A 116 -0.20 -12.11 9.73
CA LEU A 116 0.62 -12.83 10.70
C LEU A 116 1.71 -11.91 11.32
N ASN A 117 2.17 -10.93 10.55
CA ASN A 117 3.18 -9.95 10.94
C ASN A 117 2.55 -8.65 11.51
N GLY A 118 2.12 -8.70 12.78
CA GLY A 118 1.70 -7.49 13.50
C GLY A 118 0.22 -7.11 13.36
N ARG A 119 -0.60 -7.92 12.66
CA ARG A 119 -2.06 -7.76 12.55
C ARG A 119 -2.53 -6.39 12.06
N PRO A 120 -2.03 -5.86 10.92
CA PRO A 120 -2.46 -4.59 10.36
C PRO A 120 -3.98 -4.48 10.09
N LEU A 121 -4.67 -5.60 9.81
CA LEU A 121 -6.11 -5.66 9.60
C LEU A 121 -6.88 -6.01 10.89
N GLN A 122 -6.17 -6.27 11.99
CA GLN A 122 -6.75 -6.51 13.31
C GLN A 122 -7.77 -7.65 13.31
N THR A 123 -7.55 -8.67 12.47
CA THR A 123 -8.38 -9.87 12.39
C THR A 123 -8.19 -10.73 13.64
N ARG A 124 -9.18 -11.57 13.94
CA ARG A 124 -9.13 -12.58 15.02
C ARG A 124 -8.77 -13.97 14.52
N ILE A 125 -8.29 -14.10 13.28
CA ILE A 125 -7.93 -15.39 12.67
C ILE A 125 -6.76 -16.01 13.47
N PRO A 126 -6.84 -17.27 13.91
CA PRO A 126 -5.75 -17.91 14.65
C PRO A 126 -4.43 -17.91 13.87
N ARG A 127 -3.29 -17.76 14.57
CA ARG A 127 -1.95 -17.70 13.94
C ARG A 127 -1.68 -18.92 13.05
N PHE A 128 -2.09 -20.11 13.48
CA PHE A 128 -1.96 -21.33 12.69
C PHE A 128 -2.70 -21.25 11.36
N ALA A 129 -3.93 -20.72 11.35
CA ALA A 129 -4.70 -20.55 10.12
C ALA A 129 -4.06 -19.53 9.18
N LEU A 130 -3.54 -18.41 9.70
CA LEU A 130 -2.78 -17.44 8.90
C LEU A 130 -1.51 -18.07 8.30
N ALA A 131 -0.75 -18.83 9.09
CA ALA A 131 0.43 -19.53 8.60
C ALA A 131 0.07 -20.58 7.52
N ALA A 132 -1.01 -21.34 7.72
CA ALA A 132 -1.48 -22.34 6.76
C ALA A 132 -1.93 -21.69 5.43
N LEU A 133 -2.67 -20.57 5.49
CA LEU A 133 -3.05 -19.80 4.30
C LEU A 133 -1.83 -19.18 3.60
N GLY A 134 -0.91 -18.62 4.39
CA GLY A 134 0.35 -18.03 3.92
C GLY A 134 1.22 -19.04 3.16
N VAL A 135 1.55 -20.15 3.81
CA VAL A 135 2.40 -21.20 3.24
C VAL A 135 1.67 -21.94 2.12
N GLY A 136 0.41 -22.34 2.35
CA GLY A 136 -0.38 -23.11 1.37
C GLY A 136 -0.63 -22.33 0.08
N GLY A 137 -1.00 -21.05 0.18
CA GLY A 137 -1.18 -20.19 -0.99
C GLY A 137 0.13 -19.99 -1.77
N LEU A 138 1.24 -19.76 -1.07
CA LEU A 138 2.54 -19.58 -1.72
C LEU A 138 3.03 -20.86 -2.41
N VAL A 139 2.93 -22.01 -1.74
CA VAL A 139 3.29 -23.31 -2.31
C VAL A 139 2.41 -23.62 -3.54
N GLY A 140 1.10 -23.38 -3.46
CA GLY A 140 0.18 -23.57 -4.59
C GLY A 140 0.57 -22.70 -5.80
N ALA A 141 0.89 -21.43 -5.57
CA ALA A 141 1.35 -20.53 -6.63
C ALA A 141 2.69 -20.99 -7.25
N ILE A 142 3.64 -21.45 -6.43
CA ILE A 142 4.93 -21.99 -6.89
C ILE A 142 4.73 -23.24 -7.74
N ILE A 143 3.86 -24.17 -7.33
CA ILE A 143 3.57 -25.40 -8.10
C ILE A 143 3.01 -25.03 -9.48
N ILE A 144 2.05 -24.09 -9.55
CA ILE A 144 1.50 -23.63 -10.83
C ILE A 144 2.60 -22.99 -11.69
N GLY A 145 3.46 -22.17 -11.08
CA GLY A 145 4.58 -21.54 -11.78
C GLY A 145 5.61 -22.54 -12.33
N ILE A 146 5.96 -23.57 -11.57
CA ILE A 146 6.86 -24.66 -12.01
C ILE A 146 6.20 -25.45 -13.14
N ALA A 147 4.92 -25.79 -13.03
CA ALA A 147 4.18 -26.44 -14.10
C ALA A 147 4.20 -25.57 -15.38
N GLY A 148 3.98 -24.26 -15.24
CA GLY A 148 4.12 -23.31 -16.35
C GLY A 148 5.52 -23.31 -16.94
N ALA A 149 6.57 -23.39 -16.13
CA ALA A 149 7.94 -23.43 -16.61
C ALA A 149 8.25 -24.68 -17.44
N ILE A 150 7.72 -25.85 -17.02
CA ILE A 150 7.86 -27.12 -17.75
C ILE A 150 7.07 -27.10 -19.05
N LEU A 151 5.83 -26.59 -19.02
CA LEU A 151 4.89 -26.69 -20.13
C LEU A 151 4.98 -25.55 -21.15
N ALA A 152 5.56 -24.41 -20.78
CA ALA A 152 5.57 -23.21 -21.62
C ALA A 152 6.98 -22.64 -21.85
N SER A 153 7.74 -22.37 -20.78
CA SER A 153 9.08 -21.78 -20.92
C SER A 153 9.87 -21.87 -19.61
N PRO A 154 11.10 -22.46 -19.61
CA PRO A 154 11.96 -22.51 -18.43
C PRO A 154 12.26 -21.14 -17.80
N TRP A 155 12.21 -20.06 -18.58
CA TRP A 155 12.39 -18.69 -18.09
C TRP A 155 11.33 -18.26 -17.07
N LEU A 156 10.18 -18.93 -17.00
CA LEU A 156 9.20 -18.71 -15.94
C LEU A 156 9.78 -19.01 -14.56
N LEU A 157 10.83 -19.84 -14.43
CA LEU A 157 11.53 -20.06 -13.16
C LEU A 157 12.12 -18.78 -12.58
N VAL A 158 12.50 -17.79 -13.39
CA VAL A 158 12.96 -16.49 -12.89
C VAL A 158 11.83 -15.76 -12.16
N PHE A 159 10.63 -15.77 -12.73
CA PHE A 159 9.44 -15.19 -12.13
C PHE A 159 9.02 -15.95 -10.87
N VAL A 160 9.07 -17.29 -10.90
CA VAL A 160 8.80 -18.13 -9.73
C VAL A 160 9.78 -17.85 -8.60
N ALA A 161 11.09 -17.81 -8.89
CA ALA A 161 12.12 -17.54 -7.90
C ALA A 161 11.94 -16.14 -7.28
N PHE A 162 11.69 -15.12 -8.11
CA PHE A 162 11.40 -13.78 -7.62
C PHE A 162 10.14 -13.75 -6.75
N GLY A 163 9.03 -14.36 -7.20
CA GLY A 163 7.77 -14.42 -6.45
C GLY A 163 7.91 -15.15 -5.10
N ALA A 164 8.55 -16.32 -5.11
CA ALA A 164 8.81 -17.13 -3.93
C ALA A 164 9.67 -16.40 -2.89
N PHE A 165 10.58 -15.55 -3.34
CA PHE A 165 11.40 -14.70 -2.48
C PHE A 165 10.65 -13.46 -1.98
N ILE A 166 10.06 -12.68 -2.89
CA ILE A 166 9.57 -11.33 -2.57
C ILE A 166 8.30 -11.37 -1.72
N ALA A 167 7.45 -12.39 -1.89
CA ALA A 167 6.22 -12.54 -1.11
C ALA A 167 6.52 -12.64 0.40
N PRO A 168 7.35 -13.56 0.91
CA PRO A 168 7.70 -13.56 2.32
C PRO A 168 8.61 -12.39 2.69
N ALA A 169 9.57 -11.99 1.83
CA ALA A 169 10.51 -10.94 2.17
C ALA A 169 9.83 -9.58 2.44
N TYR A 170 8.79 -9.26 1.67
CA TYR A 170 8.00 -8.04 1.86
C TYR A 170 7.05 -8.15 3.05
N ASN A 171 6.21 -9.20 3.11
CA ASN A 171 5.10 -9.26 4.08
C ASN A 171 5.56 -9.62 5.51
N LEU A 172 6.59 -10.45 5.64
CA LEU A 172 7.20 -10.78 6.94
C LEU A 172 8.34 -9.82 7.30
N GLU A 173 8.58 -8.80 6.47
CA GLU A 173 9.68 -7.83 6.62
C GLU A 173 11.05 -8.49 6.85
N TRP A 174 11.32 -9.60 6.14
CA TRP A 174 12.64 -10.22 6.19
C TRP A 174 13.73 -9.21 5.82
N PHE A 175 14.95 -9.47 6.29
CA PHE A 175 16.09 -8.57 6.10
C PHE A 175 15.83 -7.16 6.70
N ARG A 176 15.12 -7.10 7.84
CA ARG A 176 14.79 -5.86 8.56
C ARG A 176 14.01 -4.86 7.68
N GLY A 177 13.08 -5.38 6.87
CA GLY A 177 12.22 -4.54 6.02
C GLY A 177 12.91 -3.91 4.81
N ARG A 178 14.11 -4.35 4.40
CA ARG A 178 14.82 -3.79 3.23
C ARG A 178 14.01 -3.90 1.92
N PHE A 179 13.13 -4.89 1.83
CA PHE A 179 12.22 -5.09 0.71
C PHE A 179 10.81 -4.55 0.97
N HIS A 180 10.55 -3.91 2.12
CA HIS A 180 9.25 -3.35 2.48
C HIS A 180 9.24 -1.84 2.22
N SER A 181 9.12 -1.46 0.95
CA SER A 181 9.04 -0.05 0.54
C SER A 181 8.01 0.15 -0.56
N ASP A 182 7.64 1.40 -0.82
CA ASP A 182 6.72 1.73 -1.90
C ASP A 182 7.25 1.35 -3.29
N PHE A 183 8.57 1.46 -3.48
CA PHE A 183 9.23 0.98 -4.69
C PHE A 183 9.01 -0.53 -4.86
N TRP A 184 9.33 -1.31 -3.81
CA TRP A 184 9.17 -2.76 -3.86
C TRP A 184 7.71 -3.18 -3.97
N PHE A 185 6.78 -2.44 -3.38
CA PHE A 185 5.36 -2.65 -3.58
C PHE A 185 4.99 -2.50 -5.06
N ALA A 186 5.38 -1.40 -5.70
CA ALA A 186 5.06 -1.16 -7.11
C ALA A 186 5.71 -2.19 -8.04
N VAL A 187 6.93 -2.64 -7.74
CA VAL A 187 7.58 -3.74 -8.47
C VAL A 187 6.83 -5.05 -8.26
N ALA A 188 6.59 -5.48 -7.02
CA ALA A 188 6.15 -6.82 -6.71
C ALA A 188 4.63 -7.05 -6.82
N TRP A 189 3.81 -6.01 -6.63
CA TRP A 189 2.35 -6.09 -6.75
C TRP A 189 1.80 -5.44 -8.03
N GLY A 190 2.64 -4.69 -8.76
CA GLY A 190 2.27 -4.05 -10.03
C GLY A 190 2.96 -4.68 -11.23
N VAL A 191 4.26 -4.39 -11.36
CA VAL A 191 5.08 -4.79 -12.51
C VAL A 191 5.19 -6.30 -12.64
N PHE A 192 5.45 -7.00 -11.54
CA PHE A 192 5.68 -8.43 -11.54
C PHE A 192 4.45 -9.24 -12.01
N PRO A 193 3.23 -9.04 -11.48
CA PRO A 193 2.02 -9.69 -12.01
C PRO A 193 1.80 -9.43 -13.50
N PHE A 194 1.96 -8.17 -13.92
CA PHE A 194 1.82 -7.76 -15.31
C PHE A 194 2.81 -8.48 -16.24
N LEU A 195 4.11 -8.41 -15.94
CA LEU A 195 5.16 -9.00 -16.78
C LEU A 195 5.10 -10.52 -16.78
N THR A 196 4.72 -11.14 -15.66
CA THR A 196 4.56 -12.60 -15.58
C THR A 196 3.46 -13.06 -16.53
N ALA A 197 2.30 -12.41 -16.52
CA ALA A 197 1.18 -12.76 -17.40
C ALA A 197 1.47 -12.47 -18.88
N TYR A 198 2.14 -11.35 -19.15
CA TYR A 198 2.61 -11.00 -20.49
C TYR A 198 3.57 -12.06 -21.01
N TYR A 199 4.62 -12.38 -20.25
CA TYR A 199 5.64 -13.35 -20.65
C TYR A 199 5.07 -14.75 -20.75
N ALA A 200 4.22 -15.15 -19.81
CA ALA A 200 3.52 -16.44 -19.88
C ALA A 200 2.75 -16.54 -21.21
N SER A 201 2.03 -15.50 -21.62
CA SER A 201 1.26 -15.52 -22.87
C SER A 201 2.15 -15.52 -24.12
N ALA A 202 3.16 -14.63 -24.20
CA ALA A 202 3.94 -14.38 -25.42
C ALA A 202 5.30 -15.11 -25.52
N GLY A 203 5.87 -15.58 -24.41
CA GLY A 203 7.21 -16.18 -24.35
C GLY A 203 8.39 -15.20 -24.53
N ARG A 204 8.11 -13.90 -24.66
CA ARG A 204 9.09 -12.82 -24.81
C ARG A 204 8.53 -11.50 -24.27
N LEU A 205 9.39 -10.52 -24.05
CA LEU A 205 9.00 -9.16 -23.67
C LEU A 205 9.23 -8.21 -24.85
N GLU A 206 8.19 -7.50 -25.28
CA GLU A 206 8.28 -6.50 -26.36
C GLU A 206 8.15 -5.07 -25.78
N PRO A 207 8.32 -3.99 -26.56
CA PRO A 207 8.20 -2.63 -26.06
C PRO A 207 6.87 -2.34 -25.35
N SER A 208 5.77 -2.97 -25.75
CA SER A 208 4.48 -2.85 -25.05
C SER A 208 4.52 -3.39 -23.62
N ALA A 209 5.33 -4.42 -23.34
CA ALA A 209 5.55 -4.92 -21.98
C ALA A 209 6.27 -3.88 -21.12
N VAL A 210 7.27 -3.18 -21.68
CA VAL A 210 8.03 -2.17 -20.94
C VAL A 210 7.16 -0.97 -20.62
N LEU A 211 6.41 -0.45 -21.60
CA LEU A 211 5.48 0.66 -21.38
C LEU A 211 4.36 0.29 -20.40
N GLY A 212 3.80 -0.91 -20.54
CA GLY A 212 2.80 -1.44 -19.61
C GLY A 212 3.34 -1.57 -18.18
N ALA A 213 4.58 -2.08 -18.02
CA ALA A 213 5.25 -2.16 -16.73
C ALA A 213 5.41 -0.77 -16.08
N VAL A 214 5.85 0.24 -16.82
CA VAL A 214 5.95 1.62 -16.32
C VAL A 214 4.58 2.16 -15.89
N ALA A 215 3.53 1.90 -16.66
CA ALA A 215 2.18 2.33 -16.32
C ALA A 215 1.65 1.68 -15.04
N VAL A 216 1.75 0.35 -14.90
CA VAL A 216 1.28 -0.35 -13.69
C VAL A 216 2.14 -0.04 -12.47
N PHE A 217 3.44 0.26 -12.66
CA PHE A 217 4.32 0.76 -11.60
C PHE A 217 3.82 2.11 -11.07
N ALA A 218 3.54 3.06 -11.97
CA ALA A 218 3.02 4.38 -11.59
C ALA A 218 1.65 4.29 -10.91
N LEU A 219 0.74 3.45 -11.43
CA LEU A 219 -0.57 3.21 -10.80
C LEU A 219 -0.43 2.60 -9.40
N SER A 220 0.50 1.66 -9.21
CA SER A 220 0.78 1.07 -7.90
C SER A 220 1.35 2.09 -6.92
N LEU A 221 2.22 3.01 -7.38
CA LEU A 221 2.70 4.12 -6.54
C LEU A 221 1.57 5.08 -6.17
N ALA A 222 0.68 5.45 -7.11
CA ALA A 222 -0.48 6.29 -6.82
C ALA A 222 -1.36 5.65 -5.74
N GLN A 223 -1.63 4.35 -5.86
CA GLN A 223 -2.33 3.57 -4.83
C GLN A 223 -1.62 3.61 -3.47
N ARG A 224 -0.28 3.53 -3.45
CA ARG A 224 0.51 3.61 -2.21
C ARG A 224 0.50 4.99 -1.57
N VAL A 225 0.57 6.05 -2.36
CA VAL A 225 0.48 7.43 -1.86
C VAL A 225 -0.82 7.64 -1.10
N LEU A 226 -1.96 7.31 -1.73
CA LEU A 226 -3.28 7.46 -1.12
C LEU A 226 -3.47 6.53 0.08
N SER A 227 -3.15 5.24 -0.09
CA SER A 227 -3.42 4.24 0.96
C SER A 227 -2.53 4.41 2.20
N ARG A 228 -1.30 4.94 2.09
CA ARG A 228 -0.48 5.26 3.25
C ARG A 228 -1.10 6.36 4.10
N ARG A 229 -1.57 7.44 3.48
CA ARG A 229 -2.23 8.55 4.17
C ARG A 229 -3.49 8.07 4.90
N VAL A 230 -4.35 7.31 4.21
CA VAL A 230 -5.56 6.69 4.80
C VAL A 230 -5.21 5.81 6.00
N ARG A 231 -4.20 4.93 5.87
CA ARG A 231 -3.76 4.06 6.97
C ARG A 231 -3.21 4.85 8.15
N ALA A 232 -2.39 5.88 7.92
CA ALA A 232 -1.85 6.73 8.97
C ALA A 232 -2.98 7.43 9.75
N ILE A 233 -3.96 8.01 9.04
CA ILE A 233 -5.13 8.64 9.67
C ILE A 233 -5.92 7.62 10.49
N ARG A 234 -6.26 6.45 9.92
CA ARG A 234 -7.06 5.44 10.61
C ARG A 234 -6.38 4.83 11.84
N ARG A 235 -5.05 4.65 11.80
CA ARG A 235 -4.32 3.84 12.79
C ARG A 235 -3.54 4.65 13.82
N GLN A 236 -3.11 5.87 13.48
CA GLN A 236 -2.15 6.63 14.29
C GLN A 236 -2.67 8.00 14.73
N VAL A 237 -3.57 8.61 13.96
CA VAL A 237 -4.12 9.92 14.32
C VAL A 237 -5.15 9.76 15.43
N ARG A 238 -5.12 10.66 16.43
CA ARG A 238 -6.09 10.69 17.55
C ARG A 238 -7.33 11.52 17.20
N SER A 239 -7.16 12.81 16.87
CA SER A 239 -8.22 13.72 16.41
C SER A 239 -7.75 14.55 15.21
N ILE A 240 -8.71 15.05 14.43
CA ILE A 240 -8.54 16.03 13.34
C ILE A 240 -9.68 17.03 13.53
N GLU A 241 -9.33 18.29 13.70
CA GLU A 241 -10.26 19.38 14.02
C GLU A 241 -9.87 20.61 13.18
N GLY A 242 -10.87 21.30 12.64
CA GLY A 242 -10.69 22.51 11.84
C GLY A 242 -11.98 22.89 11.11
N SER A 243 -11.94 23.96 10.33
CA SER A 243 -13.05 24.36 9.45
C SER A 243 -12.51 24.94 8.14
N VAL A 244 -13.27 24.76 7.07
CA VAL A 244 -13.09 25.45 5.79
C VAL A 244 -14.13 26.56 5.74
N VAL A 245 -13.68 27.78 5.46
CA VAL A 245 -14.57 28.90 5.13
C VAL A 245 -14.43 29.15 3.63
N TYR A 246 -15.51 28.97 2.89
CA TYR A 246 -15.55 29.18 1.45
C TYR A 246 -15.73 30.66 1.10
N ALA A 247 -15.46 31.01 -0.16
CA ALA A 247 -15.55 32.39 -0.65
C ALA A 247 -16.97 32.98 -0.55
N ASP A 248 -18.00 32.14 -0.51
CA ASP A 248 -19.41 32.53 -0.30
C ASP A 248 -19.80 32.64 1.18
N GLY A 249 -18.84 32.45 2.09
CA GLY A 249 -19.05 32.46 3.54
C GLY A 249 -19.61 31.16 4.10
N THR A 250 -19.86 30.13 3.28
CA THR A 250 -20.25 28.81 3.80
C THR A 250 -19.11 28.19 4.60
N MET A 251 -19.45 27.43 5.64
CA MET A 251 -18.49 26.77 6.50
C MET A 251 -18.67 25.24 6.45
N GLU A 252 -17.58 24.51 6.35
CA GLU A 252 -17.56 23.04 6.46
C GLU A 252 -16.57 22.62 7.56
N ASP A 253 -16.99 21.73 8.46
CA ASP A 253 -16.13 21.22 9.52
C ASP A 253 -15.13 20.18 8.99
N ILE A 254 -13.85 20.38 9.29
CA ILE A 254 -12.77 19.44 8.99
C ILE A 254 -12.67 18.44 10.14
N GLY A 255 -13.20 17.25 9.90
CA GLY A 255 -13.06 16.09 10.78
C GLY A 255 -12.28 14.93 10.16
N ARG A 256 -12.18 13.83 10.91
CA ARG A 256 -11.58 12.57 10.41
C ARG A 256 -12.26 12.05 9.14
N ALA A 257 -13.59 12.15 9.05
CA ALA A 257 -14.34 11.71 7.89
C ALA A 257 -13.97 12.53 6.63
N TRP A 258 -13.88 13.85 6.78
CA TRP A 258 -13.45 14.76 5.72
C TRP A 258 -12.03 14.42 5.23
N ALA A 259 -11.09 14.20 6.16
CA ALA A 259 -9.70 13.88 5.84
C ALA A 259 -9.51 12.55 5.10
N LEU A 260 -10.43 11.58 5.29
CA LEU A 260 -10.40 10.27 4.63
C LEU A 260 -11.18 10.24 3.31
N ALA A 261 -12.24 11.03 3.19
CA ALA A 261 -13.24 10.87 2.14
C ALA A 261 -12.66 10.94 0.72
N ALA A 262 -11.82 11.93 0.43
CA ALA A 262 -11.23 12.11 -0.89
C ALA A 262 -10.30 10.94 -1.26
N ASP A 263 -9.40 10.55 -0.36
CA ASP A 263 -8.40 9.50 -0.63
C ASP A 263 -9.06 8.12 -0.78
N GLU A 264 -10.07 7.81 0.04
CA GLU A 264 -10.80 6.53 -0.04
C GLU A 264 -11.66 6.43 -1.30
N ARG A 265 -12.30 7.53 -1.70
CA ARG A 265 -13.01 7.61 -2.99
C ARG A 265 -12.05 7.44 -4.15
N ALA A 266 -10.89 8.11 -4.12
CA ALA A 266 -9.88 7.99 -5.17
C ALA A 266 -9.34 6.54 -5.27
N LEU A 267 -9.08 5.88 -4.14
CA LEU A 267 -8.67 4.47 -4.12
C LEU A 267 -9.74 3.54 -4.72
N LEU A 268 -11.01 3.74 -4.38
CA LEU A 268 -12.13 2.98 -4.98
C LEU A 268 -12.23 3.20 -6.48
N LEU A 269 -12.17 4.45 -6.93
CA LEU A 269 -12.25 4.81 -8.34
C LEU A 269 -11.09 4.23 -9.14
N LEU A 270 -9.87 4.27 -8.60
CA LEU A 270 -8.71 3.66 -9.24
C LEU A 270 -8.80 2.13 -9.28
N ALA A 271 -9.36 1.48 -8.25
CA ALA A 271 -9.60 0.04 -8.26
C ALA A 271 -10.60 -0.34 -9.37
N CYS A 272 -11.70 0.40 -9.46
CA CYS A 272 -12.72 0.20 -10.49
C CYS A 272 -12.17 0.48 -11.90
N SER A 273 -11.46 1.59 -12.10
CA SER A 273 -10.94 1.97 -13.42
C SER A 273 -9.85 1.03 -13.90
N THR A 274 -8.93 0.61 -13.02
CA THR A 274 -7.87 -0.35 -13.40
C THR A 274 -8.48 -1.70 -13.76
N SER A 275 -9.46 -2.18 -12.99
CA SER A 275 -10.17 -3.43 -13.28
C SER A 275 -10.95 -3.36 -14.60
N GLY A 276 -11.70 -2.27 -14.81
CA GLY A 276 -12.48 -2.04 -16.02
C GLY A 276 -11.62 -1.90 -17.28
N LEU A 277 -10.52 -1.14 -17.21
CA LEU A 277 -9.57 -0.99 -18.33
C LEU A 277 -8.91 -2.33 -18.68
N SER A 278 -8.54 -3.13 -17.69
CA SER A 278 -7.93 -4.44 -17.91
C SER A 278 -8.91 -5.41 -18.58
N LEU A 279 -10.17 -5.43 -18.14
CA LEU A 279 -11.22 -6.23 -18.76
C LEU A 279 -11.54 -5.75 -20.19
N ALA A 280 -11.65 -4.43 -20.39
CA ALA A 280 -11.87 -3.86 -21.72
C ALA A 280 -10.73 -4.21 -22.68
N ALA A 281 -9.47 -4.12 -22.23
CA ALA A 281 -8.30 -4.53 -23.00
C ALA A 281 -8.35 -6.02 -23.36
N LEU A 282 -8.78 -6.89 -22.43
CA LEU A 282 -8.95 -8.32 -22.70
C LEU A 282 -10.06 -8.57 -23.74
N LEU A 283 -11.21 -7.92 -23.60
CA LEU A 283 -12.35 -8.10 -24.51
C LEU A 283 -12.05 -7.58 -25.92
N ALA A 284 -11.19 -6.56 -26.06
CA ALA A 284 -10.72 -6.06 -27.35
C ALA A 284 -9.80 -7.03 -28.10
N ARG A 285 -9.42 -8.18 -27.49
CA ARG A 285 -8.63 -9.26 -28.12
C ARG A 285 -9.50 -10.35 -28.75
N VAL A 286 -10.81 -10.28 -28.57
CA VAL A 286 -11.81 -11.21 -29.11
C VAL A 286 -12.19 -10.80 -30.53
#